data_AF-A0A7T9HFX0-F1
#
_entry.id   AF-A0A7T9HFX0-F1
#
_cell.length_a   1.000
_cell.length_b   1.000
_cell.length_c   1.000
_cell.angle_alpha   90.00
_cell.angle_beta   90.00
_cell.angle_gamma   90.00
#
_symmetry.space_group_name_H-M   'P 1'
#
loop_
_entity.id
_entity.type
_entity.pdbx_description
1 polymer ?
#
loop_
_entity_poly.entity_id
_entity_poly.type
_entity_poly.pdbx_seq_one_letter_code
_entity_poly.pdbx_strand_id
1 'polypeptide(L)' 'MKDIIATRKMENGVACYYGQKGEEEFESFTYRELIDMEINALDLLKYPKSYTVDPDKHRLAVKK' A
#
# COMPACT_ATOMS: atom_id res chain seq x y z
N MET A 1 -9.08 6.65 3.55
CA MET A 1 -8.73 5.20 3.68
C MET A 1 -9.52 4.35 2.70
N LYS A 2 -8.85 3.71 1.75
CA LYS A 2 -9.36 2.73 0.79
C LYS A 2 -8.69 1.38 1.03
N ASP A 3 -9.38 0.29 0.73
CA ASP A 3 -8.85 -1.06 0.88
C ASP A 3 -7.82 -1.39 -0.21
N ILE A 4 -6.67 -1.93 0.21
CA ILE A 4 -5.67 -2.40 -0.75
C ILE A 4 -6.11 -3.79 -1.24
N ILE A 5 -6.25 -3.91 -2.55
CA ILE A 5 -6.66 -5.15 -3.22
C ILE A 5 -5.44 -6.00 -3.64
N ALA A 6 -4.34 -5.34 -3.99
CA ALA A 6 -3.10 -5.97 -4.40
C ALA A 6 -1.90 -5.06 -4.14
N THR A 7 -0.71 -5.65 -4.03
CA THR A 7 0.56 -4.93 -3.94
C THR A 7 1.56 -5.50 -4.92
N ARG A 8 2.43 -4.65 -5.47
CA ARG A 8 3.50 -5.06 -6.36
C ARG A 8 4.82 -4.49 -5.89
N LYS A 9 5.84 -5.35 -5.80
CA LYS A 9 7.22 -4.91 -5.54
C LYS A 9 7.73 -4.08 -6.72
N MET A 10 8.32 -2.94 -6.41
CA MET A 10 9.05 -2.09 -7.34
C MET A 10 10.53 -2.06 -6.96
N GLU A 11 11.36 -1.51 -7.86
CA GLU A 11 12.80 -1.38 -7.63
C GLU A 11 13.11 -0.60 -6.34
N ASN A 12 12.38 0.49 -6.10
CA ASN A 12 12.61 1.40 -4.97
C ASN A 12 11.46 1.44 -3.94
N GLY A 13 10.51 0.50 -4.00
CA GLY A 13 9.35 0.55 -3.13
C GLY A 13 8.27 -0.50 -3.42
N VAL A 14 7.03 -0.18 -3.06
CA VAL A 14 5.85 -1.01 -3.23
C VAL A 14 4.72 -0.18 -3.82
N ALA A 15 4.13 -0.64 -4.93
CA ALA A 15 2.87 -0.11 -5.44
C ALA A 15 1.69 -0.82 -4.76
N CYS A 16 0.76 -0.03 -4.23
CA CYS A 16 -0.45 -0.48 -3.57
C CYS A 16 -1.65 -0.16 -4.46
N TYR A 17 -2.33 -1.19 -4.95
CA TYR A 17 -3.52 -1.05 -5.79
C TYR A 17 -4.77 -1.03 -4.91
N TYR A 18 -5.70 -0.14 -5.23
CA TYR A 18 -6.96 0.06 -4.50
C TYR A 18 -8.07 0.46 -5.45
N GLY A 19 -9.33 0.36 -5.00
CA GLY A 19 -10.50 0.70 -5.81
C GLY A 19 -11.30 -0.52 -6.26
N GLN A 20 -12.15 -0.32 -7.29
CA GLN A 20 -13.03 -1.36 -7.80
C GLN A 20 -12.46 -1.98 -9.08
N LYS A 21 -12.83 -3.24 -9.33
CA LYS A 21 -12.38 -4.01 -10.48
C LYS A 21 -12.78 -3.31 -11.79
N GLY A 22 -11.80 -2.80 -12.53
CA GLY A 22 -11.99 -2.02 -13.77
C GLY A 22 -11.62 -0.54 -13.65
N GLU A 23 -11.52 -0.03 -12.42
CA GLU A 23 -11.09 1.34 -12.07
C GLU A 23 -10.09 1.26 -10.91
N GLU A 24 -9.10 0.38 -11.08
CA GLU A 24 -8.06 0.18 -10.08
C GLU A 24 -7.04 1.31 -10.18
N GLU A 25 -6.95 2.10 -9.11
CA GLU A 25 -5.89 3.08 -8.94
C GLU A 25 -4.74 2.46 -8.16
N PHE A 26 -3.57 3.09 -8.21
CA PHE A 26 -2.44 2.67 -7.40
C PHE A 26 -1.75 3.86 -6.77
N GLU A 27 -1.23 3.64 -5.57
CA GLU A 27 -0.34 4.57 -4.89
C GLU A 27 1.02 3.89 -4.71
N SER A 28 2.11 4.61 -4.96
CA SER A 28 3.45 4.05 -4.83
C SER A 28 4.17 4.58 -3.59
N PHE A 29 4.66 3.68 -2.76
CA PHE A 29 5.44 4.03 -1.58
C PHE A 29 6.87 3.57 -1.74
N THR A 30 7.83 4.46 -1.51
CA THR A 30 9.24 4.12 -1.41
C THR A 30 9.53 3.34 -0.13
N TYR A 31 10.61 2.56 -0.10
CA TYR A 31 11.00 1.86 1.13
C TYR A 31 11.25 2.82 2.30
N ARG A 32 11.70 4.04 2.03
CA ARG A 32 11.93 5.06 3.06
C ARG A 32 10.62 5.50 3.70
N GLU A 33 9.61 5.80 2.90
CA GLU A 33 8.28 6.17 3.40
C GLU A 33 7.65 5.03 4.20
N LEU A 34 7.81 3.79 3.74
CA LEU A 34 7.33 2.62 4.50
C LEU A 34 8.01 2.52 5.87
N ILE A 35 9.32 2.74 5.95
CA ILE A 35 10.07 2.75 7.21
C ILE A 35 9.60 3.90 8.12
N ASP A 36 9.43 5.11 7.56
CA ASP A 36 8.98 6.28 8.31
C ASP A 36 7.55 6.10 8.86
N MET A 37 6.73 5.27 8.21
CA MET A 37 5.38 4.89 8.66
C MET A 37 5.37 3.64 9.54
N GLU A 38 6.52 3.06 9.88
CA GLU A 38 6.65 1.79 10.62
C GLU A 38 5.93 0.61 9.93
N ILE A 39 5.83 0.64 8.60
CA ILE A 39 5.21 -0.41 7.78
C ILE A 39 6.27 -1.36 7.27
N ASN A 40 6.13 -2.64 7.59
CA ASN A 40 6.97 -3.68 7.02
C ASN A 40 6.59 -3.95 5.56
N ALA A 41 7.51 -3.64 4.63
CA ALA A 41 7.30 -3.85 3.20
C ALA A 41 7.07 -5.33 2.82
N LEU A 42 7.69 -6.28 3.53
CA LEU A 42 7.50 -7.71 3.27
C LEU A 42 6.10 -8.16 3.68
N ASP A 43 5.60 -7.67 4.82
CA ASP A 43 4.24 -7.98 5.28
C ASP A 43 3.20 -7.32 4.39
N LEU A 44 3.44 -6.09 3.96
CA LEU A 44 2.60 -5.38 2.98
C LEU A 44 2.51 -6.17 1.66
N LEU A 45 3.63 -6.68 1.16
CA LEU A 45 3.67 -7.48 -0.08
C LEU A 45 2.98 -8.84 0.08
N LYS A 46 3.10 -9.47 1.25
CA LYS A 46 2.55 -10.81 1.51
C LYS A 46 1.06 -10.78 1.87
N TYR A 47 0.64 -9.73 2.57
CA TYR A 47 -0.70 -9.57 3.11
C TYR A 47 -1.31 -8.19 2.77
N PRO A 48 -1.43 -7.82 1.47
CA PRO A 48 -1.92 -6.51 1.07
C PRO A 48 -3.29 -6.17 1.65
N LYS A 49 -4.18 -7.16 1.78
CA LYS A 49 -5.54 -6.99 2.30
C LYS A 49 -5.60 -6.62 3.78
N SER A 50 -4.51 -6.82 4.52
CA SER A 50 -4.36 -6.39 5.92
C SER A 50 -4.05 -4.90 6.05
N TYR A 51 -3.92 -4.18 4.93
CA TYR A 51 -3.60 -2.76 4.90
C TYR A 51 -4.69 -1.94 4.19
N THR A 52 -4.71 -0.66 4.50
CA THR A 52 -5.50 0.38 3.83
C THR A 52 -4.59 1.50 3.42
N VAL A 53 -4.95 2.19 2.33
CA VAL A 53 -4.21 3.32 1.80
C VAL A 53 -5.05 4.59 1.88
N ASP A 54 -4.42 5.69 2.25
CA ASP A 54 -4.99 7.04 2.21
C ASP A 54 -4.32 7.82 1.08
N PRO A 55 -4.89 7.79 -0.15
CA PRO A 55 -4.27 8.47 -1.28
C PRO A 55 -4.21 10.00 -1.08
N ASP A 56 -5.20 10.59 -0.41
CA ASP A 56 -5.24 12.04 -0.13
C ASP A 56 -4.08 12.51 0.77
N LYS A 57 -3.58 11.62 1.65
CA LYS A 57 -2.51 11.93 2.60
C LYS A 57 -1.21 11.19 2.31
N HIS A 58 -1.19 10.39 1.24
CA HIS A 58 -0.10 9.48 0.92
C HIS A 58 0.33 8.63 2.12
N ARG A 59 -0.60 7.85 2.70
CA ARG A 59 -0.33 7.04 3.91
C ARG A 59 -0.86 5.62 3.82
N LEU A 60 -0.24 4.74 4.59
CA LEU A 60 -0.72 3.38 4.83
C LEU A 60 -1.12 3.19 6.30
N ALA A 61 -2.11 2.34 6.53
CA ALA A 61 -2.46 1.89 7.87
C ALA A 61 -2.80 0.39 7.87
N VAL A 62 -2.40 -0.30 8.93
CA VAL A 62 -2.78 -1.68 9.18
C VAL A 62 -4.26 -1.72 9.62
N LYS A 63 -5.03 -2.62 9.01
CA LYS A 63 -6.37 -2.95 9.49
C LYS A 63 -6.23 -3.73 10.80
N LYS A 64 -6.79 -3.19 11.88
CA LYS A 64 -6.96 -3.94 13.13
C LYS A 64 -8.11 -4.94 13.01
#